data_AF-A0A061PB31-F1
#
_entry.id   AF-A0A061PB31-F1
#
_cell.length_a   1.000
_cell.length_b   1.000
_cell.length_c   1.000
_cell.angle_alpha   90.00
_cell.angle_beta   90.00
_cell.angle_gamma   90.00
#
_symmetry.space_group_name_H-M   'P 1'
#
loop_
_entity.id
_entity.type
_entity.pdbx_description
1 polymer ?
#
loop_
_entity_poly.entity_id
_entity_poly.type
_entity_poly.pdbx_seq_one_letter_code
_entity_poly.pdbx_strand_id
1 'polypeptide(L)' 'MSSSRAPLSKGKLCGAPVATEQIGEYDFQHEGDILRCPWHGREFNIKNEGRTLAADGRQKLREYTLSIEGEQIMIHK' A
#
# COMPACT_ATOMS: atom_id res chain seq x y z
N MET A 1 3.83 1.28 24.34
CA MET A 1 3.14 0.16 23.65
C MET A 1 3.78 -0.01 22.28
N SER A 2 4.64 -1.02 22.14
CA SER A 2 5.46 -1.27 20.96
C SER A 2 4.88 -2.44 20.15
N SER A 3 4.87 -2.26 18.83
CA SER A 3 4.66 -3.27 17.78
C SER A 3 3.24 -3.76 17.47
N SER A 4 2.47 -2.91 16.80
CA SER A 4 1.44 -3.35 15.85
C SER A 4 2.05 -3.77 14.49
N ARG A 5 3.10 -4.61 14.49
CA ARG A 5 3.92 -4.89 13.29
C ARG A 5 3.61 -6.27 12.69
N ALA A 6 2.54 -6.35 11.90
CA ALA A 6 2.39 -7.48 10.98
C ALA A 6 3.36 -7.33 9.78
N PRO A 7 3.92 -8.42 9.24
CA PRO A 7 4.78 -8.36 8.08
C PRO A 7 3.97 -7.90 6.85
N LEU A 8 4.27 -6.72 6.32
CA LEU A 8 3.61 -6.20 5.12
C LEU A 8 3.84 -7.07 3.89
N SER A 9 4.89 -7.89 3.87
CA SER A 9 5.11 -8.92 2.86
C SER A 9 4.05 -10.04 2.86
N LYS A 10 3.20 -10.11 3.89
CA LYS A 10 2.01 -10.97 3.96
C LYS A 10 0.71 -10.19 3.70
N GLY A 11 0.81 -8.92 3.33
CA GLY A 11 -0.34 -8.10 2.94
C GLY A 11 -0.91 -8.52 1.58
N LYS A 12 -2.13 -8.07 1.32
CA LYS A 12 -2.81 -8.30 0.05
C LYS A 12 -2.59 -7.11 -0.88
N LEU A 13 -2.24 -7.36 -2.13
CA LEU A 13 -2.40 -6.38 -3.20
C LEU A 13 -3.86 -6.39 -3.65
N CYS A 14 -4.51 -5.23 -3.66
CA CYS A 14 -5.92 -5.04 -4.02
C CYS A 14 -6.16 -3.63 -4.58
N GLY A 15 -7.43 -3.30 -4.86
CA GLY A 15 -7.87 -1.94 -5.16
C GLY A 15 -8.15 -1.07 -3.92
N ALA A 16 -8.26 0.23 -4.17
CA ALA A 16 -8.71 1.26 -3.25
C ALA A 16 -10.24 1.39 -3.32
N PRO A 17 -10.94 1.52 -2.19
CA PRO A 17 -12.35 1.83 -2.19
C PRO A 17 -12.57 3.24 -2.77
N VAL A 18 -13.58 3.39 -3.61
CA VAL A 18 -14.02 4.69 -4.13
C VAL A 18 -15.46 4.97 -3.73
N ALA A 19 -15.83 6.24 -3.68
CA ALA A 19 -17.20 6.63 -3.40
C ALA A 19 -18.12 6.17 -4.53
N THR A 20 -19.27 5.62 -4.16
CA THR A 20 -20.36 5.25 -5.06
C THR A 20 -21.59 6.10 -4.73
N GLU A 21 -22.45 6.32 -5.72
CA GLU A 21 -23.67 7.11 -5.54
C GLU A 21 -24.79 6.32 -4.84
N GLN A 22 -24.73 4.98 -4.86
CA GLN A 22 -25.77 4.10 -4.32
C GLN A 22 -25.31 3.41 -3.03
N ILE A 23 -26.16 3.49 -1.99
CA ILE A 23 -25.92 2.82 -0.71
C ILE A 23 -25.91 1.30 -0.92
N GLY A 24 -24.84 0.65 -0.46
CA GLY A 24 -24.65 -0.80 -0.57
C GLY A 24 -23.89 -1.24 -1.82
N GLU A 25 -23.59 -0.31 -2.74
CA GLU A 25 -22.63 -0.55 -3.83
C GLU A 25 -21.21 -0.28 -3.36
N TYR A 26 -20.31 -1.23 -3.61
CA TYR A 26 -18.89 -1.10 -3.33
C TYR A 26 -18.14 -1.16 -4.66
N ASP A 27 -17.40 -0.09 -4.96
CA ASP A 27 -16.46 -0.05 -6.08
C ASP A 27 -15.02 0.03 -5.56
N PHE A 28 -14.13 -0.69 -6.23
CA PHE A 28 -12.70 -0.74 -5.92
C PHE A 28 -11.93 -0.46 -7.20
N GLN A 29 -11.13 0.60 -7.19
CA GLN A 29 -10.30 1.01 -8.32
C GLN A 29 -8.82 0.84 -8.00
N HIS A 30 -7.92 0.97 -8.98
CA HIS A 30 -6.47 0.78 -8.79
C HIS A 30 -6.08 -0.63 -8.29
N GLU A 31 -6.71 -1.67 -8.86
CA GLU A 31 -6.42 -3.06 -8.49
C GLU A 31 -4.92 -3.38 -8.66
N GLY A 32 -4.29 -3.85 -7.59
CA GLY A 32 -2.87 -4.19 -7.56
C GLY A 32 -1.96 -3.06 -7.07
N ASP A 33 -2.47 -1.83 -6.95
CA ASP A 33 -1.69 -0.68 -6.50
C ASP A 33 -1.76 -0.47 -4.99
N ILE A 34 -2.73 -1.10 -4.30
CA ILE A 34 -2.93 -0.93 -2.87
C ILE A 34 -2.41 -2.15 -2.11
N LEU A 35 -1.49 -1.92 -1.18
CA LEU A 35 -1.06 -2.92 -0.21
C LEU A 35 -1.88 -2.78 1.07
N ARG A 36 -2.72 -3.77 1.37
CA ARG A 36 -3.48 -3.85 2.62
C ARG A 36 -2.75 -4.66 3.68
N CYS A 37 -2.50 -4.04 4.84
CA CYS A 37 -1.88 -4.69 5.99
C CYS A 37 -2.74 -5.88 6.47
N PRO A 38 -2.15 -7.07 6.68
CA PRO A 38 -2.92 -8.29 6.93
C PRO A 38 -3.55 -8.37 8.33
N TRP A 39 -3.23 -7.45 9.24
CA TRP A 39 -3.76 -7.47 10.60
C TRP A 39 -4.88 -6.43 10.81
N HIS A 40 -4.57 -5.15 10.63
CA HIS A 40 -5.52 -4.06 10.92
C HIS A 40 -6.06 -3.37 9.65
N GLY A 41 -5.81 -3.94 8.47
CA GLY A 41 -6.42 -3.49 7.23
C GLY A 41 -5.93 -2.13 6.72
N ARG A 42 -4.91 -1.51 7.33
CA ARG A 42 -4.38 -0.23 6.83
C ARG A 42 -3.85 -0.37 5.40
N GLU A 43 -4.25 0.57 4.56
CA GLU A 43 -3.98 0.57 3.13
C GLU A 43 -2.92 1.60 2.78
N PHE A 44 -2.06 1.22 1.84
CA PHE A 44 -0.97 2.04 1.32
C PHE A 44 -0.95 1.94 -0.20
N ASN A 45 -0.88 3.07 -0.89
CA ASN A 45 -0.70 3.11 -2.33
C ASN A 45 0.79 2.93 -2.66
N ILE A 46 1.18 1.74 -3.13
CA ILE A 46 2.58 1.40 -3.43
C ILE A 46 3.06 1.96 -4.78
N LYS A 47 2.14 2.49 -5.60
CA LYS A 47 2.47 3.24 -6.82
C LYS A 47 2.63 4.75 -6.59
N ASN A 48 2.24 5.25 -5.42
CA ASN A 48 2.32 6.66 -5.05
C ASN A 48 3.05 6.84 -3.70
N GLU A 49 4.38 6.74 -3.74
CA GLU A 49 5.28 6.97 -2.59
C GLU A 49 4.98 6.11 -1.34
N GLY A 50 4.20 5.02 -1.46
CA GLY A 50 3.83 4.17 -0.33
C GLY A 50 2.96 4.89 0.71
N ARG A 51 2.24 5.96 0.34
CA ARG A 51 1.40 6.73 1.28
C ARG A 51 0.16 5.97 1.69
N THR A 52 -0.27 6.18 2.93
CA THR A 52 -1.53 5.64 3.42
C THR A 52 -2.73 6.29 2.73
N LEU A 53 -3.82 5.54 2.54
CA LEU A 53 -5.11 6.08 2.07
C LEU A 53 -5.88 6.84 3.16
N ALA A 54 -5.41 6.83 4.41
CA ALA A 54 -6.00 7.63 5.48
C ALA A 54 -5.95 9.13 5.13
N ALA A 55 -7.00 9.86 5.50
CA ALA A 55 -7.20 11.26 5.11
C ALA A 55 -6.05 12.22 5.47
N ASP A 56 -5.27 11.90 6.51
CA ASP A 56 -4.12 12.73 6.90
C ASP A 56 -2.90 12.51 5.99
N GLY A 57 -2.82 11.39 5.28
CA GLY A 57 -1.73 11.04 4.36
C GLY A 57 -0.33 11.02 4.99
N ARG A 58 -0.22 11.10 6.32
CA ARG A 58 1.05 11.37 7.03
C ARG A 58 1.95 10.15 7.10
N GLN A 59 1.35 8.97 7.14
CA GLN A 59 2.08 7.71 7.26
C GLN A 59 2.41 7.18 5.87
N LYS A 60 3.69 6.84 5.66
CA LYS A 60 4.15 6.18 4.44
C LYS A 60 5.01 4.96 4.75
N LEU A 61 5.08 4.05 3.79
CA LEU A 61 6.01 2.94 3.80
C LEU A 61 7.45 3.45 3.66
N ARG A 62 8.41 2.61 4.06
CA ARG A 62 9.82 2.88 3.76
C ARG A 62 10.04 2.71 2.26
N GLU A 63 10.64 3.73 1.66
CA GLU A 63 11.07 3.71 0.26
C GLU A 63 12.51 3.22 0.16
N TYR A 64 12.83 2.66 -1.01
CA TYR A 64 14.15 2.17 -1.35
C TYR A 64 14.50 2.65 -2.75
N THR A 65 15.67 3.25 -2.90
CA THR A 65 16.18 3.64 -4.22
C THR A 65 16.75 2.40 -4.89
N LEU A 66 16.40 2.16 -6.14
CA LEU A 66 16.77 0.95 -6.88
C LEU A 66 17.47 1.31 -8.20
N SER A 67 18.40 0.48 -8.65
CA SER A 67 18.88 0.46 -10.03
C SER A 67 18.77 -0.95 -10.63
N ILE A 68 18.67 -1.02 -11.96
CA ILE A 68 18.65 -2.29 -12.70
C ILE A 68 19.96 -2.39 -13.49
N GLU A 69 20.71 -3.46 -13.24
CA GLU A 69 21.98 -3.75 -13.91
C GLU A 69 21.89 -5.14 -14.55
N GLY A 70 21.55 -5.18 -15.85
CA GLY A 70 21.23 -6.43 -16.53
C GLY A 70 20.00 -7.10 -15.91
N GLU A 71 20.17 -8.32 -15.41
CA GLU A 71 19.11 -9.09 -14.71
C GLU A 71 19.09 -8.86 -13.20
N GLN A 72 19.95 -7.99 -12.67
CA GLN A 72 20.07 -7.74 -11.23
C GLN A 72 19.32 -6.47 -10.82
N ILE A 73 18.63 -6.55 -9.68
CA ILE A 73 18.01 -5.40 -9.00
C ILE A 73 18.91 -5.01 -7.82
N MET A 74 19.48 -3.81 -7.86
CA MET A 74 20.34 -3.28 -6.82
C MET A 74 19.55 -2.34 -5.90
N ILE A 75 19.68 -2.53 -4.58
CA ILE A 75 19.01 -1.69 -3.58
C ILE A 75 20.03 -0.74 -2.94
N HIS A 76 19.79 0.57 -3.07
CA HIS A 76 20.60 1.62 -2.47
C HIS A 76 20.04 2.02 -1.10
N LYS A 77 20.93 2.32 -0.16
CA LYS A 77 20.57 2.66 1.23
C LYS A 77 20.31 4.15 1.42
#